data_AF-A0A843CMB6-F1
#
_entry.id   AF-A0A843CMB6-F1
#
_cell.length_a   1.000
_cell.length_b   1.000
_cell.length_c   1.000
_cell.angle_alpha   90.00
_cell.angle_beta   90.00
_cell.angle_gamma   90.00
#
_symmetry.space_group_name_H-M   'P 1'
#
loop_
_entity.id
_entity.type
_entity.pdbx_description
1 polymer ?
#
loop_
_entity_poly.entity_id
_entity_poly.type
_entity_poly.pdbx_seq_one_letter_code
_entity_poly.pdbx_strand_id
1 'polypeptide(L)'
;DTKTDVIGQDFHFVTGRGVSVGHLAKLIVGLVGSRSRVVHSPANSFEVRQFVGDPTKAQRILGYEPRIKLEEGLKRLSERMMPMIVAR
;
A
#
# COMPACT_ATOMS: atom_id res chain seq x y z
N ASP A 1 -5.48 24.20 -22.93
CA ASP A 1 -4.91 24.82 -21.73
C ASP A 1 -4.98 23.77 -20.63
N THR A 2 -3.85 23.16 -20.24
CA THR A 2 -3.82 21.95 -19.38
C THR A 2 -4.39 22.20 -17.97
N LYS A 3 -4.56 23.46 -17.56
CA LYS A 3 -5.20 23.82 -16.28
C LYS A 3 -6.69 23.49 -16.25
N THR A 4 -7.39 23.51 -17.38
CA THR A 4 -8.83 23.20 -17.43
C THR A 4 -9.11 21.70 -17.32
N ASP A 5 -8.14 20.86 -17.71
CA ASP A 5 -8.26 19.38 -17.71
C ASP A 5 -8.11 18.74 -16.31
N VAL A 6 -7.76 19.52 -15.29
CA VAL A 6 -7.55 19.02 -13.92
C VAL A 6 -8.72 19.34 -12.99
N ILE A 7 -9.41 20.47 -13.19
CA ILE A 7 -10.47 20.92 -12.29
C ILE A 7 -11.70 19.99 -12.42
N GLY A 8 -12.22 19.53 -11.27
CA GLY A 8 -13.37 18.63 -11.22
C GLY A 8 -13.07 17.17 -11.54
N GLN A 9 -11.80 16.80 -11.70
CA GLN A 9 -11.38 15.42 -11.94
C GLN A 9 -10.97 14.71 -10.66
N ASP A 10 -11.20 13.40 -10.64
CA ASP A 10 -10.67 12.45 -9.66
C ASP A 10 -9.37 11.80 -10.16
N PHE A 11 -8.47 11.44 -9.25
CA PHE A 11 -7.20 10.81 -9.56
C PHE A 11 -6.83 9.77 -8.51
N HIS A 12 -6.34 8.61 -8.95
CA HIS A 12 -5.69 7.67 -8.05
C HIS A 12 -4.20 7.96 -7.92
N PHE A 13 -3.75 8.32 -6.71
CA PHE A 13 -2.33 8.40 -6.35
C PHE A 13 -1.87 7.08 -5.74
N VAL A 14 -1.80 6.06 -6.60
CA VAL A 14 -1.57 4.65 -6.22
C VAL A 14 -0.44 4.05 -7.04
N THR A 15 0.05 2.87 -6.65
CA THR A 15 1.19 2.23 -7.33
C THR A 15 0.81 1.46 -8.60
N GLY A 16 -0.48 1.16 -8.81
CA GLY A 16 -0.92 0.21 -9.84
C GLY A 16 -0.60 -1.26 -9.53
N ARG A 17 0.11 -1.54 -8.43
CA ARG A 17 0.52 -2.88 -8.01
C ARG A 17 -0.27 -3.33 -6.79
N GLY A 18 -1.07 -4.38 -6.96
CA GLY A 18 -1.78 -5.04 -5.87
C GLY A 18 -0.89 -5.97 -5.04
N VAL A 19 -1.28 -6.18 -3.78
CA VAL A 19 -0.73 -7.20 -2.88
C VAL A 19 -1.88 -7.84 -2.11
N SER A 20 -1.87 -9.16 -1.92
CA SER A 20 -2.85 -9.82 -1.08
C SER A 20 -2.54 -9.59 0.40
N VAL A 21 -3.57 -9.58 1.25
CA VAL A 21 -3.40 -9.47 2.71
C VAL A 21 -2.48 -10.57 3.26
N GLY A 22 -2.62 -11.80 2.77
CA GLY A 22 -1.76 -12.91 3.17
C GLY A 22 -0.29 -12.73 2.76
N HIS A 23 -0.02 -12.18 1.58
CA HIS A 23 1.35 -11.87 1.17
C HIS A 23 1.92 -10.70 1.98
N LEU A 24 1.13 -9.64 2.21
CA LEU A 24 1.54 -8.51 3.04
C LEU A 24 1.88 -8.95 4.48
N ALA A 25 1.07 -9.83 5.07
CA ALA A 25 1.35 -10.39 6.40
C ALA A 25 2.68 -11.15 6.44
N LYS A 26 2.97 -11.98 5.43
CA LYS A 26 4.25 -12.70 5.32
C LYS A 26 5.44 -11.75 5.17
N LEU A 27 5.30 -10.70 4.34
CA LEU A 27 6.32 -9.67 4.18
C LEU A 27 6.64 -8.99 5.51
N ILE A 28 5.61 -8.60 6.28
CA ILE A 28 5.78 -7.94 7.58
C ILE A 28 6.45 -8.87 8.59
N VAL A 29 6.00 -10.13 8.71
CA VAL A 29 6.61 -11.11 9.64
C VAL A 29 8.09 -11.31 9.33
N GLY A 30 8.45 -11.47 8.05
CA GLY A 30 9.83 -11.61 7.61
C GLY A 30 10.66 -10.36 7.86
N LEU A 31 10.11 -9.18 7.55
CA LEU A 31 10.79 -7.89 7.71
C LEU A 31 11.18 -7.62 9.16
N VAL A 32 10.28 -7.93 10.12
CA VAL A 32 10.49 -7.62 11.54
C VAL A 32 11.04 -8.81 12.35
N GLY A 33 11.32 -9.94 11.71
CA GLY A 33 11.83 -11.15 12.39
C GLY A 33 10.87 -11.74 13.43
N SER A 34 9.56 -11.58 13.25
CA SER A 34 8.56 -12.02 14.22
C SER A 34 8.33 -13.55 14.19
N ARG A 35 7.93 -14.12 15.33
CA ARG A 35 7.45 -15.52 15.44
C ARG A 35 5.93 -15.68 15.24
N SER A 36 5.23 -14.60 14.89
CA SER A 36 3.79 -14.63 14.65
C SER A 36 3.42 -15.59 13.52
N ARG A 37 2.34 -16.36 13.72
CA ARG A 37 1.77 -17.23 12.68
C ARG A 37 0.76 -16.46 11.84
N VAL A 38 0.78 -16.64 10.53
CA VAL A 38 -0.28 -16.16 9.62
C VAL A 38 -1.41 -17.16 9.63
N VAL A 39 -2.55 -16.81 10.23
CA VAL A 39 -3.74 -17.66 10.34
C VAL A 39 -4.81 -17.18 9.36
N HIS A 40 -5.36 -18.10 8.57
CA HIS A 40 -6.45 -17.81 7.66
C HIS A 40 -7.80 -18.03 8.35
N SER A 41 -8.70 -17.07 8.18
CA SER A 41 -10.08 -17.13 8.67
C SER A 41 -11.06 -17.00 7.50
N PRO A 42 -12.32 -17.44 7.65
CA PRO A 42 -13.35 -17.23 6.64
C PRO A 42 -13.52 -15.74 6.31
N ALA A 43 -13.71 -15.42 5.03
CA ALA A 43 -14.00 -14.05 4.60
C ALA A 43 -15.37 -13.61 5.11
N ASN A 44 -15.51 -12.33 5.45
CA ASN A 44 -16.82 -11.77 5.79
C ASN A 44 -17.53 -11.26 4.52
N SER A 45 -18.86 -11.22 4.52
CA SER A 45 -19.65 -10.83 3.33
C SER A 45 -19.55 -9.36 2.94
N PHE A 46 -18.99 -8.51 3.81
CA PHE A 46 -18.86 -7.07 3.61
C PHE A 46 -17.44 -6.65 3.21
N GLU A 47 -16.50 -7.59 3.12
CA GLU A 47 -15.11 -7.36 2.73
C GLU A 47 -14.99 -7.10 1.23
N VAL A 48 -14.23 -6.07 0.87
CA VAL A 48 -13.80 -5.86 -0.51
C VAL A 48 -12.81 -6.97 -0.87
N ARG A 49 -13.18 -7.83 -1.82
CA ARG A 49 -12.34 -8.96 -2.23
C ARG A 49 -11.04 -8.55 -2.92
N GLN A 50 -11.09 -7.49 -3.72
CA GLN A 50 -9.92 -6.97 -4.41
C GLN A 50 -10.12 -5.50 -4.76
N PHE A 51 -9.08 -4.71 -4.50
CA PHE A 51 -8.97 -3.34 -5.00
C PHE A 51 -7.52 -3.09 -5.42
N VAL A 52 -7.31 -2.76 -6.68
CA VAL A 52 -6.03 -2.29 -7.21
C VAL A 52 -6.33 -1.02 -7.97
N GLY A 53 -5.92 0.12 -7.42
CA GLY A 53 -6.15 1.41 -8.06
C GLY A 53 -5.31 1.54 -9.33
N ASP A 54 -5.85 2.21 -10.33
CA ASP A 54 -5.19 2.50 -11.60
C ASP A 54 -4.61 3.93 -11.62
N PRO A 55 -3.28 4.11 -11.68
CA PRO A 55 -2.63 5.42 -11.70
C PRO A 55 -2.54 6.05 -13.09
N THR A 56 -3.03 5.40 -14.15
CA THR A 56 -2.85 5.83 -15.55
C THR A 56 -3.30 7.28 -15.77
N LYS A 57 -4.44 7.68 -15.19
CA LYS A 57 -4.96 9.06 -15.31
C LYS A 57 -4.02 10.08 -14.66
N ALA A 58 -3.52 9.77 -13.45
CA ALA A 58 -2.60 10.65 -12.72
C ALA A 58 -1.23 10.73 -13.41
N GLN A 59 -0.71 9.61 -13.92
CA GLN A 59 0.53 9.57 -14.72
C GLN A 59 0.42 10.47 -15.96
N ARG A 60 -0.65 10.30 -16.75
CA ARG A 60 -0.83 11.02 -18.01
C ARG A 60 -1.05 12.51 -17.83
N ILE A 61 -1.88 12.91 -16.86
CA ILE A 61 -2.33 14.30 -16.73
C ILE A 61 -1.43 15.10 -15.78
N LEU A 62 -0.94 14.46 -14.70
CA LEU A 62 -0.19 15.14 -13.64
C LEU A 62 1.30 14.79 -13.63
N GLY A 63 1.75 13.86 -14.49
CA GLY A 63 3.12 13.33 -14.42
C GLY A 63 3.39 12.56 -13.12
N TYR A 64 2.35 12.04 -12.47
CA TYR A 64 2.50 11.32 -11.20
C TYR A 64 3.28 10.03 -11.39
N GLU A 65 4.28 9.79 -10.56
CA GLU A 65 5.05 8.53 -10.54
C GLU A 65 5.21 8.04 -9.10
N PRO A 66 4.75 6.81 -8.76
CA PRO A 66 4.95 6.24 -7.44
C PRO A 66 6.42 5.87 -7.24
N ARG A 67 7.10 6.56 -6.31
CA ARG A 67 8.56 6.40 -6.11
C ARG A 67 8.95 5.33 -5.08
N ILE A 68 8.02 4.94 -4.21
CA ILE A 68 8.28 4.03 -3.09
C ILE A 68 7.59 2.70 -3.35
N LYS A 69 8.38 1.63 -3.45
CA LYS A 69 7.87 0.25 -3.51
C LYS A 69 7.32 -0.16 -2.14
N LEU A 70 6.40 -1.13 -2.12
CA LEU A 70 5.79 -1.64 -0.89
C LEU A 70 6.84 -2.07 0.13
N GLU A 71 7.82 -2.85 -0.31
CA GLU A 71 8.86 -3.44 0.53
C GLU A 71 9.73 -2.35 1.19
N GLU A 72 10.10 -1.32 0.43
CA GLU A 72 10.85 -0.16 0.93
C GLU A 72 10.01 0.69 1.89
N GLY A 73 8.72 0.91 1.57
CA GLY A 73 7.80 1.63 2.45
C GLY A 73 7.61 0.92 3.80
N LEU A 74 7.47 -0.40 3.79
CA LEU A 74 7.36 -1.22 5.01
C LEU A 74 8.63 -1.12 5.86
N LYS A 75 9.81 -1.16 5.23
CA LYS A 75 11.10 -1.00 5.93
C LYS A 75 11.18 0.34 6.66
N ARG A 76 10.92 1.45 5.96
CA ARG A 76 10.90 2.81 6.55
C ARG A 76 9.90 2.93 7.69
N LEU A 77 8.72 2.33 7.53
CA LEU A 77 7.70 2.33 8.57
C LEU A 77 8.17 1.55 9.80
N SER A 78 8.75 0.36 9.60
CA SER A 78 9.30 -0.46 10.69
C SER A 78 10.38 0.30 11.47
N GLU A 79 11.35 0.91 10.78
CA GLU A 79 12.41 1.72 11.40
C GLU A 79 11.85 2.86 12.25
N ARG A 80 10.81 3.55 11.74
CA ARG A 80 10.13 4.64 12.47
C ARG A 80 9.35 4.13 13.69
N MET A 81 8.77 2.94 13.63
CA MET A 81 7.94 2.39 14.71
C MET A 81 8.73 1.71 15.81
N MET A 82 9.95 1.21 15.52
CA MET A 82 10.71 0.42 16.48
C MET A 82 10.99 1.10 17.83
N PRO A 83 11.32 2.41 17.89
CA PRO A 83 11.49 3.09 19.17
C PRO A 83 10.23 3.07 20.06
N MET A 84 9.03 3.08 19.47
CA MET A 84 7.77 3.03 20.23
C MET A 84 7.44 1.64 20.76
N ILE A 85 7.94 0.59 20.10
CA ILE A 85 7.67 -0.81 20.46
C ILE A 85 8.65 -1.27 21.55
N VAL A 86 9.92 -0.84 21.48
CA VAL A 86 10.95 -1.20 22.48
C VAL A 86 10.81 -0.39 23.78
N ALA A 87 10.20 0.81 23.72
CA ALA A 87 9.89 1.62 24.90
C ALA A 87 8.66 1.12 25.70
N ARG A 88 8.03 0.02 25.27
CA ARG A 88 6.95 -0.68 25.96
C ARG A 88 7.44 -2.02 26.51
#